data_AF-A0A537E5P9-F1
#
_entry.id   AF-A0A537E5P9-F1
#
_cell.length_a   1.000
_cell.length_b   1.000
_cell.length_c   1.000
_cell.angle_alpha   90.00
_cell.angle_beta   90.00
_cell.angle_gamma   90.00
#
_symmetry.space_group_name_H-M   'P 1'
#
loop_
_entity.id
_entity.type
_entity.pdbx_description
1 polymer ?
#
loop_
_entity_poly.entity_id
_entity_poly.type
_entity_poly.pdbx_seq_one_letter_code
_entity_poly.pdbx_strand_id
1 'polypeptide(L)' 'MDGKVLTALCRCGGSSKQPFCDETPAKIGFHAKPADLKVLAEHSKVEA' A
#
# COMPACT_ATOMS: atom_id res chain seq x y z
N MET A 1 -21.62 2.84 -0.52
CA MET A 1 -20.31 3.17 -1.11
C MET A 1 -19.58 4.03 -0.09
N ASP A 2 -18.69 3.45 0.72
CA ASP A 2 -18.06 4.05 1.92
C ASP A 2 -17.15 5.27 1.68
N GLY A 3 -17.20 5.91 0.51
CA GLY A 3 -16.48 7.17 0.23
C GLY A 3 -14.96 7.11 0.32
N LYS A 4 -14.37 5.91 0.46
CA LYS A 4 -12.94 5.75 0.74
C LYS A 4 -12.14 5.82 -0.56
N VAL A 5 -11.35 6.89 -0.71
CA VAL A 5 -10.37 7.02 -1.79
C VAL A 5 -9.18 6.11 -1.47
N LEU A 6 -8.92 5.14 -2.36
CA LEU A 6 -7.82 4.18 -2.22
C LEU A 6 -6.78 4.44 -3.32
N THR A 7 -5.51 4.32 -2.94
CA THR A 7 -4.38 4.33 -3.87
C THR A 7 -3.53 3.09 -3.64
N ALA A 8 -3.02 2.51 -4.72
CA ALA A 8 -2.18 1.32 -4.66
C ALA A 8 -0.75 1.70 -5.02
N LEU A 9 0.19 1.42 -4.11
CA LEU A 9 1.61 1.69 -4.32
C LEU A 9 2.36 0.42 -4.71
N CYS A 10 3.33 0.55 -5.59
CA CYS A 10 4.18 -0.55 -6.02
C CYS A 10 5.14 -0.93 -4.90
N ARG A 11 5.10 -2.21 -4.50
CA ARG A 11 6.08 -2.82 -3.60
C ARG A 11 7.01 -3.81 -4.31
N CYS A 12 6.65 -4.26 -5.51
CA CYS A 12 7.39 -5.30 -6.23
C CYS A 12 8.58 -4.80 -7.06
N GLY A 13 8.71 -3.47 -7.27
CA GLY A 13 9.77 -2.86 -8.07
C GLY A 13 9.63 -3.01 -9.59
N GLY A 14 8.64 -3.78 -10.08
CA GLY A 14 8.44 -4.00 -11.52
C GLY A 14 7.49 -3.01 -12.21
N SER A 15 6.81 -2.16 -11.46
CA SER A 15 5.82 -1.22 -12.05
C SER A 15 6.47 -0.29 -13.07
N SER A 16 5.77 -0.04 -14.18
CA SER A 16 6.13 0.97 -15.17
C SER A 16 5.58 2.36 -14.83
N LYS A 17 4.71 2.44 -13.81
CA LYS A 17 4.06 3.67 -13.33
C LYS A 17 4.45 4.00 -11.90
N GLN A 18 5.70 3.72 -11.51
CA GLN A 18 6.17 3.99 -10.15
C GLN A 18 5.90 5.45 -9.75
N PRO A 19 5.42 5.69 -8.51
CA PRO A 19 5.32 4.76 -7.38
C PRO A 19 4.03 3.92 -7.33
N PHE A 20 3.15 4.01 -8.32
CA PHE A 20 1.85 3.33 -8.30
C PHE A 20 1.95 1.87 -8.75
N CYS A 21 1.07 1.03 -8.22
CA CYS A 21 0.94 -0.35 -8.66
C CYS A 21 0.24 -0.43 -10.01
N ASP A 22 0.70 -1.34 -10.86
CA ASP A 22 0.03 -1.74 -12.10
C ASP A 22 -0.12 -3.28 -12.14
N GLU A 23 -0.40 -3.83 -13.32
CA GLU A 23 -0.61 -5.26 -13.59
C GLU A 23 0.67 -6.13 -13.55
N THR A 24 1.85 -5.54 -13.36
CA THR A 24 3.14 -6.23 -13.36
C THR A 24 3.37 -7.27 -12.25
N PRO A 25 2.83 -7.17 -11.02
CA PRO A 25 3.15 -8.11 -9.94
C PRO A 25 2.97 -9.59 -10.33
N ALA A 26 1.90 -9.90 -11.06
CA ALA A 26 1.60 -11.25 -11.53
C ALA A 26 2.57 -11.72 -12.62
N LYS A 27 3.03 -10.81 -13.49
CA LYS A 27 3.94 -11.13 -14.61
C LYS A 27 5.33 -11.53 -14.12
N ILE A 28 5.78 -10.94 -13.02
CA ILE A 28 7.11 -11.21 -12.44
C ILE A 28 7.09 -12.23 -11.30
N GLY A 29 5.94 -12.81 -10.98
CA GLY A 29 5.80 -13.80 -9.90
C GLY A 29 6.06 -13.24 -8.50
N PHE A 30 5.79 -11.95 -8.27
CA PHE A 30 6.00 -11.32 -6.97
C PHE A 30 4.95 -11.81 -5.95
N HIS A 31 5.41 -12.50 -4.90
CA HIS A 31 4.58 -12.95 -3.80
C HIS A 31 5.08 -12.35 -2.48
N ALA A 32 4.20 -11.62 -1.80
CA ALA A 32 4.46 -11.07 -0.48
C ALA A 32 3.27 -11.35 0.43
N LYS A 33 3.54 -11.73 1.68
CA LYS A 33 2.49 -11.84 2.70
C LYS A 33 2.00 -10.43 3.07
N PRO A 34 0.69 -10.21 3.22
CA PRO A 34 0.21 -8.99 3.85
C PRO A 34 0.78 -8.91 5.26
N ALA A 35 1.14 -7.70 5.68
CA ALA A 35 1.54 -7.43 7.05
C ALA A 35 0.43 -6.60 7.68
N ASP A 36 -0.32 -7.20 8.58
CA ASP A 36 -1.29 -6.49 9.41
C ASP A 36 -0.51 -5.75 10.51
N LEU A 37 -0.18 -4.50 10.26
CA LEU A 37 0.37 -3.65 11.30
C LEU A 37 -0.78 -3.21 12.19
N LYS A 38 -0.82 -3.71 13.43
CA LYS A 38 -1.70 -3.14 14.45
C LYS A 38 -1.17 -1.73 14.73
N VAL A 39 -1.88 -0.72 14.24
CA VAL A 39 -1.64 0.66 14.64
C VAL A 39 -1.91 0.72 16.13
N LEU A 40 -0.85 0.67 16.93
CA LEU A 40 -0.90 1.01 18.34
C LEU A 40 -1.29 2.48 18.37
N ALA A 41 -2.50 2.76 18.82
CA ALA A 41 -3.06 4.10 18.88
C ALA A 41 -2.36 4.90 19.99
N GLU A 42 -1.10 5.28 19.78
CA GLU A 42 -0.30 6.12 20.69
C GLU A 42 0.23 7.38 20.02
N HIS A 43 -0.48 7.91 19.03
CA HIS A 43 -0.27 9.27 18.54
C HIS A 43 -1.60 10.04 18.60
N SER A 44 -2.19 10.07 19.79
CA SER A 44 -3.13 11.13 20.17
C SER A 44 -2.30 12.35 20.57
N LYS A 45 -2.58 13.49 19.93
CA LYS A 45 -2.00 14.84 20.13
C LYS A 45 -0.78 15.21 19.28
N VAL A 46 -1.06 15.71 18.07
CA VAL A 46 -0.44 16.96 17.62
C VAL A 46 -1.46 18.05 17.96
N GLU A 47 -1.21 18.80 19.04
CA GLU A 47 -1.95 20.03 19.34
C GLU A 47 -1.41 21.18 18.46
N ALA A 48 -2.28 22.17 18.25
CA ALA A 48 -2.32 23.18 17.18
C ALA A 48 -1.04 24.00 16.92
#